data_AF-A0AAE2ZLL2-F1
#
_entry.id   AF-A0AAE2ZLL2-F1
#
_cell.length_a   1.000
_cell.length_b   1.000
_cell.length_c   1.000
_cell.angle_alpha   90.00
_cell.angle_beta   90.00
_cell.angle_gamma   90.00
#
_symmetry.space_group_name_H-M   'P 1'
#
loop_
_entity.id
_entity.type
_entity.pdbx_description
1 polymer ?
#
loop_
_entity_poly.entity_id
_entity_poly.type
_entity_poly.pdbx_seq_one_letter_code
_entity_poly.pdbx_strand_id
1 'polypeptide(L)' 'MDRAILNSKVNILIGNYLRQKRIENDLTGEDISKLLHVSQQQVSRYENGINTISF' A
#
# COMPACT_ATOMS: atom_id res chain seq x y z
N MET A 1 -0.27 2.04 24.76
CA MET A 1 0.15 1.25 23.58
C MET A 1 0.95 2.19 22.69
N ASP A 2 2.16 1.77 22.28
CA ASP A 2 3.08 2.62 21.53
C ASP A 2 2.47 3.06 20.19
N ARG A 3 2.53 4.36 19.87
CA ARG A 3 2.03 4.96 18.63
C ARG A 3 2.71 4.36 17.39
N ALA A 4 3.97 3.94 17.49
CA ALA A 4 4.69 3.29 16.40
C ALA A 4 4.06 1.92 16.05
N ILE A 5 3.65 1.16 17.05
CA ILE A 5 2.98 -0.14 16.88
C ILE A 5 1.57 0.04 16.31
N LEU A 6 0.87 1.12 16.67
CA LEU A 6 -0.44 1.41 16.09
C LEU A 6 -0.32 1.77 14.60
N ASN A 7 0.63 2.62 14.24
CA ASN A 7 0.86 3.03 12.86
C ASN A 7 1.24 1.84 11.97
N SER A 8 2.06 0.91 12.46
CA SER A 8 2.41 -0.29 11.69
C SER A 8 1.20 -1.20 11.42
N LYS A 9 0.29 -1.38 12.38
CA LYS A 9 -0.94 -2.15 12.18
C LYS A 9 -1.87 -1.51 11.13
N VAL A 10 -2.02 -0.19 11.19
CA VAL A 10 -2.84 0.56 10.21
C VAL A 10 -2.25 0.43 8.81
N ASN A 11 -0.93 0.61 8.67
CA ASN A 11 -0.24 0.48 7.38
C ASN A 11 -0.40 -0.92 6.79
N ILE A 12 -0.30 -1.97 7.60
CA ILE A 12 -0.52 -3.35 7.15
C ILE A 12 -1.96 -3.56 6.66
N LEU A 13 -2.96 -3.06 7.41
CA LEU A 13 -4.37 -3.20 7.03
C LEU A 13 -4.67 -2.52 5.70
N ILE A 14 -4.23 -1.26 5.55
CA ILE A 14 -4.46 -0.48 4.32
C ILE A 14 -3.66 -1.10 3.15
N GLY A 15 -2.42 -1.52 3.39
CA GLY A 15 -1.58 -2.17 2.38
C GLY A 15 -2.20 -3.46 1.84
N ASN A 16 -2.72 -4.31 2.74
CA ASN A 16 -3.43 -5.53 2.36
C ASN A 16 -4.69 -5.23 1.57
N TYR A 17 -5.47 -4.22 1.98
CA TYR A 17 -6.66 -3.79 1.25
C TYR A 17 -6.33 -3.29 -0.16
N LEU A 18 -5.28 -2.47 -0.30
CA LEU A 18 -4.82 -1.98 -1.60
C LEU A 18 -4.42 -3.14 -2.51
N ARG A 19 -3.62 -4.09 -1.99
CA ARG A 19 -3.20 -5.29 -2.73
C ARG A 19 -4.37 -6.15 -3.16
N GLN A 20 -5.34 -6.34 -2.26
CA GLN A 20 -6.55 -7.09 -2.56
C GLN A 20 -7.33 -6.44 -3.70
N LYS A 21 -7.60 -5.13 -3.62
CA LYS A 21 -8.32 -4.40 -4.67
C LYS A 21 -7.58 -4.42 -6.00
N ARG A 22 -6.25 -4.31 -5.98
CA ARG A 22 -5.43 -4.42 -7.17
C ARG A 22 -5.64 -5.78 -7.86
N ILE A 23 -5.57 -6.88 -7.12
CA ILE A 23 -5.76 -8.24 -7.66
C ILE A 23 -7.20 -8.46 -8.13
N GLU A 24 -8.21 -7.99 -7.38
CA GLU A 24 -9.63 -8.11 -7.74
C GLU A 24 -10.00 -7.40 -9.05
N ASN A 25 -9.18 -6.42 -9.48
CA ASN A 25 -9.39 -5.66 -10.72
C ASN A 25 -8.37 -6.06 -11.81
N ASP A 26 -7.65 -7.17 -11.65
CA ASP A 26 -6.62 -7.64 -12.59
C ASP A 26 -5.52 -6.60 -12.90
N LEU A 27 -5.20 -5.75 -11.92
CA LEU A 27 -4.22 -4.68 -12.06
C LEU A 27 -2.82 -5.14 -11.62
N THR A 28 -1.79 -4.65 -12.31
CA THR A 28 -0.40 -4.82 -11.90
C THR A 28 0.01 -3.71 -10.93
N GLY A 29 1.12 -3.92 -10.21
CA GLY A 29 1.68 -2.86 -9.35
C GLY A 29 2.09 -1.61 -10.15
N GLU A 30 2.39 -1.78 -11.44
CA GLU A 30 2.70 -0.68 -12.37
C GLU A 30 1.43 0.08 -12.81
N ASP A 31 0.28 -0.59 -12.87
CA ASP A 31 -0.98 0.11 -13.15
C ASP A 31 -1.38 1.00 -11.96
N ILE A 32 -1.22 0.49 -10.73
CA ILE A 32 -1.43 1.29 -9.52
C ILE A 32 -0.42 2.43 -9.41
N SER A 33 0.85 2.21 -9.81
CA SER A 33 1.89 3.24 -9.75
C SER A 33 1.51 4.45 -10.60
N LYS A 34 0.99 4.20 -11.81
CA LYS A 34 0.48 5.23 -12.73
C LYS A 34 -0.76 5.94 -12.19
N LEU A 35 -1.71 5.19 -11.61
CA LEU A 35 -2.94 5.75 -11.03
C LEU A 35 -2.67 6.66 -9.83
N LEU A 36 -1.67 6.34 -9.02
CA LEU A 36 -1.31 7.09 -7.81
C LEU A 36 -0.17 8.09 -8.03
N HIS A 37 0.39 8.14 -9.24
CA HIS A 37 1.56 8.97 -9.58
C HIS A 37 2.78 8.75 -8.65
N VAL A 38 3.04 7.49 -8.30
CA VAL A 38 4.20 7.08 -7.49
C VAL A 38 5.00 6.00 -8.22
N SER A 39 6.19 5.67 -7.73
CA SER A 39 6.95 4.54 -8.28
C SER A 39 6.29 3.19 -7.95
N GLN A 40 6.47 2.18 -8.80
CA GLN A 40 6.05 0.81 -8.52
C GLN A 40 6.63 0.26 -7.21
N GLN A 41 7.87 0.63 -6.88
CA GLN A 41 8.51 0.26 -5.62
C GLN A 41 7.76 0.85 -4.42
N GLN A 42 7.24 2.07 -4.54
CA GLN A 42 6.45 2.73 -3.51
C GLN A 42 5.10 2.04 -3.31
N VAL A 43 4.44 1.62 -4.40
CA VAL A 43 3.26 0.76 -4.34
C VAL A 43 3.57 -0.54 -3.58
N SER A 44 4.69 -1.21 -3.89
CA SER A 44 5.11 -2.42 -3.16
C SER A 44 5.34 -2.16 -1.66
N ARG A 45 5.94 -1.02 -1.29
CA ARG A 45 6.11 -0.65 0.12
C ARG A 45 4.77 -0.41 0.83
N TYR A 46 3.80 0.19 0.14
CA TYR A 46 2.44 0.36 0.66
C TYR A 46 1.75 -0.99 0.85
N GLU A 47 1.77 -1.86 -0.15
CA GLU A 47 1.13 -3.18 -0.09
C GLU A 47 1.71 -4.08 1.00
N ASN A 48 2.99 -3.89 1.34
CA ASN A 48 3.67 -4.61 2.42
C ASN A 48 3.58 -3.90 3.79
N GLY A 49 2.88 -2.76 3.88
CA GLY A 49 2.72 -1.99 5.12
C GLY A 49 4.02 -1.39 5.68
N ILE A 50 5.07 -1.30 4.86
CA ILE A 50 6.40 -0.77 5.25
C ILE A 50 6.35 0.74 5.41
N ASN A 51 5.63 1.42 4.51
CA ASN A 51 5.45 2.86 4.52
C ASN A 51 3.99 3.23 4.71
N THR A 52 3.76 4.35 5.39
CA THR A 52 2.45 5.01 5.42
C THR A 52 2.11 5.51 4.01
N ILE A 53 0.89 5.26 3.56
CA ILE A 53 0.39 5.84 2.32
C ILE A 53 0.31 7.36 2.49
N SER A 54 0.93 8.08 1.56
CA SER A 54 0.94 9.54 1.50
C SER A 54 0.83 9.97 0.05
N PHE A 55 0.04 11.01 -0.21
CA PHE A 55 -0.23 11.55 -1.55
C PHE A 55 0.43 12.91 -1.69
#